data_AF-A0A1M4VQR7-F1
#
_entry.id   AF-A0A1M4VQR7-F1
#
_cell.length_a   1.000
_cell.length_b   1.000
_cell.length_c   1.000
_cell.angle_alpha   90.00
_cell.angle_beta   90.00
_cell.angle_gamma   90.00
#
_symmetry.space_group_name_H-M   'P 1'
#
loop_
_entity.id
_entity.type
_entity.pdbx_description
1 polymer ?
#
loop_
_entity_poly.entity_id
_entity_poly.type
_entity_poly.pdbx_seq_one_letter_code
_entity_poly.pdbx_strand_id
1 'polypeptide(L)'
;MKTIEEVLKKLDDIILWAKKNQSPVGYFACTYRIMTAQVLKGIQQKKFVDNPRMILLDIAFANRYLQAWEAYSKGKKCTHSWYIAFEAAKNKNLLILQHIFLGMNAHINLDLGVSAASIMPYRKINPLKKDFENINNVIASINQEVQD
;
A
#
# COMPACT_ATOMS: atom_id res chain seq x y z
N MET A 1 -7.34 11.49 -4.57
CA MET A 1 -6.94 11.83 -3.19
C MET A 1 -5.81 12.83 -3.24
N LYS A 2 -5.67 13.67 -2.22
CA LYS A 2 -4.68 14.76 -2.13
C LYS A 2 -3.73 14.61 -0.94
N THR A 3 -4.04 13.78 0.07
CA THR A 3 -3.20 13.61 1.26
C THR A 3 -3.11 12.15 1.70
N ILE A 4 -2.13 11.83 2.56
CA ILE A 4 -1.94 10.48 3.12
C ILE A 4 -3.03 10.16 4.16
N GLU A 5 -3.57 11.16 4.86
CA GLU A 5 -4.69 10.98 5.78
C GLU A 5 -5.96 10.52 5.04
N GLU A 6 -6.20 11.03 3.83
CA GLU A 6 -7.28 10.53 2.96
C GLU A 6 -7.05 9.07 2.56
N VAL A 7 -5.79 8.68 2.29
CA VAL A 7 -5.41 7.29 2.03
C VAL A 7 -5.75 6.41 3.24
N LEU A 8 -5.30 6.80 4.44
CA LEU A 8 -5.57 6.05 5.66
C LEU A 8 -7.07 5.88 5.91
N LYS A 9 -7.87 6.93 5.69
CA LYS A 9 -9.33 6.86 5.79
C LYS A 9 -9.93 5.87 4.79
N LYS A 10 -9.43 5.83 3.55
CA LYS A 10 -9.88 4.85 2.55
C LYS A 10 -9.50 3.42 2.91
N LEU A 11 -8.33 3.22 3.51
CA LEU A 11 -7.94 1.91 4.03
C LEU A 11 -8.83 1.49 5.20
N ASP A 12 -9.17 2.43 6.10
CA ASP A 12 -10.15 2.20 7.17
C ASP A 12 -11.52 1.77 6.63
N ASP A 13 -12.03 2.44 5.59
CA ASP A 13 -13.29 2.07 4.93
C ASP A 13 -13.25 0.62 4.40
N ILE A 14 -12.14 0.22 3.77
CA ILE A 14 -11.96 -1.15 3.25
C ILE A 14 -11.87 -2.17 4.38
N ILE A 15 -11.15 -1.87 5.45
CA ILE A 15 -11.00 -2.74 6.62
C ILE A 15 -12.37 -2.95 7.29
N LEU A 16 -13.16 -1.89 7.47
CA LEU A 16 -14.51 -1.96 8.03
C LEU A 16 -15.44 -2.79 7.14
N TRP A 17 -15.38 -2.58 5.82
CA TRP A 17 -16.13 -3.38 4.86
C TRP A 17 -15.73 -4.86 4.96
N ALA A 18 -14.43 -5.16 5.00
CA ALA A 18 -13.91 -6.52 5.08
C ALA A 18 -14.34 -7.21 6.38
N LYS A 19 -14.30 -6.51 7.50
CA LYS A 19 -14.79 -7.01 8.80
C LYS A 19 -16.27 -7.34 8.75
N LYS A 20 -17.10 -6.45 8.19
CA LYS A 20 -18.56 -6.65 8.06
C LYS A 20 -18.88 -7.85 7.18
N ASN A 21 -18.09 -8.09 6.13
CA ASN A 21 -18.31 -9.16 5.15
C ASN A 21 -17.46 -10.41 5.42
N GLN A 22 -16.76 -10.47 6.56
CA GLN A 22 -15.84 -11.56 6.91
C GLN A 22 -14.85 -11.91 5.78
N SER A 23 -14.34 -10.89 5.10
CA SER A 23 -13.54 -11.05 3.88
C SER A 23 -12.03 -10.99 4.17
N PRO A 24 -11.24 -11.98 3.71
CA PRO A 24 -9.78 -11.97 3.85
C PRO A 24 -9.06 -10.79 3.18
N VAL A 25 -9.71 -10.05 2.29
CA VAL A 25 -9.12 -8.84 1.66
C VAL A 25 -8.70 -7.78 2.67
N GLY A 26 -9.31 -7.80 3.86
CA GLY A 26 -8.98 -6.91 4.96
C GLY A 26 -7.58 -7.15 5.55
N TYR A 27 -7.01 -8.35 5.40
CA TYR A 27 -5.70 -8.67 5.99
C TYR A 27 -4.59 -7.81 5.38
N PHE A 28 -4.51 -7.77 4.05
CA PHE A 28 -3.56 -6.89 3.38
C PHE A 28 -3.88 -5.40 3.63
N ALA A 29 -5.16 -5.01 3.63
CA ALA A 29 -5.57 -3.63 3.88
C ALA A 29 -5.09 -3.14 5.27
N CYS A 30 -5.18 -3.98 6.31
CA CYS A 30 -4.65 -3.70 7.64
C CYS A 30 -3.13 -3.51 7.61
N THR A 31 -2.40 -4.46 7.02
CA THR A 31 -0.93 -4.38 6.91
C THR A 31 -0.51 -3.10 6.20
N TYR A 32 -1.15 -2.79 5.07
CA TYR A 32 -0.83 -1.61 4.29
C TYR A 32 -1.11 -0.31 5.06
N ARG A 33 -2.25 -0.24 5.76
CA ARG A 33 -2.59 0.91 6.61
C ARG A 33 -1.53 1.19 7.67
N ILE A 34 -1.03 0.15 8.35
CA ILE A 34 0.01 0.29 9.38
C ILE A 34 1.28 0.87 8.76
N MET A 35 1.71 0.35 7.60
CA MET A 35 2.89 0.84 6.89
C MET A 35 2.72 2.31 6.45
N THR A 36 1.59 2.66 5.84
CA THR A 36 1.29 4.03 5.40
C THR A 36 1.27 5.01 6.58
N ALA A 37 0.75 4.61 7.74
CA ALA A 37 0.76 5.45 8.93
C ALA A 37 2.17 5.76 9.43
N GLN A 38 3.10 4.80 9.33
CA GLN A 38 4.50 5.05 9.69
C GLN A 38 5.23 5.92 8.67
N VAL A 39 4.92 5.77 7.38
CA VAL A 39 5.45 6.68 6.34
C VAL A 39 4.99 8.12 6.64
N LEU A 40 3.71 8.33 6.97
CA LEU A 40 3.19 9.63 7.39
C LEU A 40 3.95 10.18 8.61
N LYS A 41 4.14 9.37 9.65
CA LYS A 41 4.92 9.76 10.84
C LYS A 41 6.36 10.13 10.48
N GLY A 42 7.02 9.36 9.61
CA GLY A 42 8.37 9.65 9.12
C GLY A 42 8.45 10.97 8.34
N ILE A 43 7.44 11.26 7.52
CA ILE A 43 7.30 12.53 6.78
C ILE A 43 7.14 13.71 7.74
N GLN A 44 6.27 13.59 8.75
CA GLN A 44 6.06 14.63 9.77
C GLN A 44 7.33 14.88 10.59
N GLN A 45 8.13 13.84 10.83
CA GLN A 45 9.44 13.93 11.50
C GLN A 45 10.59 14.33 10.57
N LYS A 46 10.32 14.68 9.31
CA LYS A 46 11.31 15.07 8.29
C LYS A 46 12.42 14.03 8.10
N LYS A 47 12.08 12.74 8.15
CA LYS A 47 13.04 11.63 8.02
C LYS A 47 13.49 11.37 6.59
N PHE A 48 12.83 11.95 5.60
CA PHE A 48 13.20 11.86 4.19
C PHE A 48 13.94 13.11 3.71
N VAL A 49 14.78 12.94 2.70
CA VAL A 49 15.47 14.03 2.00
C VAL A 49 14.45 14.93 1.30
N ASP A 50 13.47 14.34 0.63
CA ASP A 50 12.39 15.06 -0.05
C ASP A 50 11.02 14.56 0.43
N ASN A 51 10.57 15.09 1.56
CA ASN A 51 9.28 14.75 2.16
C ASN A 51 8.08 15.03 1.22
N PRO A 52 8.00 16.18 0.52
CA PRO A 52 6.94 16.40 -0.48
C PRO A 52 6.89 15.34 -1.57
N ARG A 53 8.04 14.91 -2.11
CA ARG A 53 8.07 13.82 -3.10
C ARG A 53 7.61 12.49 -2.52
N MET A 54 7.94 12.20 -1.26
CA MET A 54 7.46 10.98 -0.60
C MET A 54 5.95 10.98 -0.38
N ILE A 55 5.33 12.15 -0.12
CA ILE A 55 3.86 12.28 -0.12
C ILE A 55 3.28 11.92 -1.49
N LEU A 56 3.87 12.44 -2.57
CA LEU A 56 3.43 12.12 -3.93
C LEU A 56 3.55 10.62 -4.24
N LEU A 57 4.68 10.00 -3.85
CA LEU A 57 4.89 8.57 -4.04
C LEU A 57 3.87 7.74 -3.26
N ASP A 58 3.64 8.04 -1.98
CA ASP A 58 2.68 7.32 -1.13
C ASP A 58 1.27 7.40 -1.71
N ILE A 59 0.83 8.60 -2.10
CA ILE A 59 -0.49 8.80 -2.73
C ILE A 59 -0.59 8.06 -4.07
N ALA A 60 0.43 8.15 -4.93
CA ALA A 60 0.44 7.43 -6.20
C ALA A 60 0.34 5.92 -5.98
N PHE A 61 1.11 5.39 -5.02
CA PHE A 61 1.13 3.98 -4.65
C PHE A 61 -0.22 3.51 -4.10
N ALA A 62 -0.81 4.27 -3.18
CA ALA A 62 -2.13 4.00 -2.63
C ALA A 62 -3.24 4.01 -3.67
N ASN A 63 -3.22 4.99 -4.59
CA ASN A 63 -4.21 5.08 -5.65
C ASN A 63 -4.26 3.80 -6.51
N ARG A 64 -3.11 3.14 -6.73
CA ARG A 64 -3.07 1.90 -7.51
C ARG A 64 -3.86 0.77 -6.85
N TYR A 65 -3.63 0.54 -5.56
CA TYR A 65 -4.37 -0.46 -4.78
C TYR A 65 -5.86 -0.10 -4.69
N LEU A 66 -6.18 1.16 -4.37
CA LEU A 66 -7.56 1.60 -4.18
C LEU A 66 -8.37 1.57 -5.47
N GLN A 67 -7.78 1.93 -6.61
CA GLN A 67 -8.43 1.78 -7.92
C GLN A 67 -8.63 0.32 -8.28
N ALA A 68 -7.67 -0.56 -7.98
CA ALA A 68 -7.83 -1.98 -8.21
C ALA A 68 -8.96 -2.58 -7.37
N TRP A 69 -9.04 -2.20 -6.09
CA TRP A 69 -10.13 -2.61 -5.20
C TRP A 69 -11.49 -2.08 -5.66
N GLU A 70 -11.58 -0.80 -6.02
CA GLU A 70 -12.81 -0.19 -6.53
C GLU A 70 -13.28 -0.87 -7.82
N ALA A 71 -12.36 -1.12 -8.76
CA ALA A 71 -12.69 -1.81 -10.00
C ALA A 71 -13.20 -3.22 -9.71
N TYR A 72 -12.45 -4.01 -8.93
CA TYR A 72 -12.80 -5.38 -8.59
C TYR A 72 -14.15 -5.48 -7.87
N SER A 73 -14.38 -4.65 -6.85
CA SER A 73 -15.64 -4.62 -6.09
C SER A 73 -16.86 -4.23 -6.92
N LYS A 74 -16.65 -3.54 -8.05
CA LYS A 74 -17.70 -3.19 -9.03
C LYS A 74 -17.78 -4.17 -10.21
N GLY A 75 -17.08 -5.30 -10.16
CA GLY A 75 -17.03 -6.28 -11.25
C GLY A 75 -16.31 -5.79 -12.50
N LYS A 76 -15.49 -4.73 -12.40
CA LYS A 76 -14.69 -4.18 -13.49
C LYS A 76 -13.28 -4.76 -13.49
N LYS A 77 -12.62 -4.69 -14.65
CA LYS A 77 -11.24 -5.17 -14.82
C LYS A 77 -10.26 -4.32 -14.00
N CYS A 78 -9.45 -4.98 -13.18
CA CYS A 78 -8.26 -4.42 -12.54
C CYS A 78 -6.98 -5.06 -13.13
N THR A 79 -5.80 -4.72 -12.61
CA THR A 79 -4.56 -5.40 -13.03
C THR A 79 -4.63 -6.88 -12.66
N HIS A 80 -3.98 -7.73 -13.46
CA HIS A 80 -4.07 -9.17 -13.26
C HIS A 80 -3.51 -9.62 -11.90
N SER A 81 -2.44 -9.00 -11.42
CA SER A 81 -1.87 -9.29 -10.09
C SER A 81 -2.88 -9.05 -8.95
N TRP A 82 -3.61 -7.92 -9.01
CA TRP A 82 -4.66 -7.61 -8.03
C TRP A 82 -5.87 -8.50 -8.17
N TYR A 83 -6.29 -8.81 -9.40
CA TYR A 83 -7.39 -9.76 -9.63
C TYR A 83 -7.10 -11.11 -8.96
N ILE A 84 -5.90 -11.67 -9.15
CA ILE A 84 -5.49 -12.93 -8.51
C ILE A 84 -5.52 -12.82 -6.99
N ALA A 85 -4.99 -11.73 -6.42
CA ALA A 85 -4.99 -11.53 -4.97
C ALA A 85 -6.41 -11.42 -4.39
N PHE A 86 -7.33 -10.73 -5.08
CA PHE A 86 -8.71 -10.59 -4.62
C PHE A 86 -9.56 -11.85 -4.83
N GLU A 87 -9.37 -12.57 -5.93
CA GLU A 87 -10.04 -13.86 -6.16
C GLU A 87 -9.59 -14.90 -5.13
N ALA A 88 -8.31 -14.91 -4.75
CA ALA A 88 -7.78 -15.78 -3.72
C ALA A 88 -8.50 -15.59 -2.37
N ALA A 89 -9.02 -14.39 -2.07
CA ALA A 89 -9.79 -14.13 -0.85
C ALA A 89 -11.11 -14.93 -0.76
N LYS A 90 -11.59 -15.53 -1.86
CA LYS A 90 -12.74 -16.44 -1.87
C LYS A 90 -12.36 -17.86 -1.44
N ASN A 91 -11.07 -18.21 -1.46
CA ASN A 91 -10.58 -19.54 -1.10
C ASN A 91 -10.37 -19.64 0.42
N LYS A 92 -11.22 -20.44 1.08
CA LYS A 92 -11.19 -20.66 2.54
C LYS A 92 -10.04 -21.54 3.03
N ASN A 93 -9.31 -22.19 2.12
CA ASN A 93 -8.19 -23.07 2.46
C ASN A 93 -6.84 -22.35 2.54
N LEU A 94 -6.80 -21.06 2.21
CA LEU A 94 -5.59 -20.27 2.31
C LEU A 94 -5.38 -19.77 3.74
N LEU A 95 -4.12 -19.75 4.15
CA LEU A 95 -3.70 -19.17 5.41
C LEU A 95 -3.77 -17.64 5.33
N ILE A 96 -3.98 -16.99 6.48
CA ILE A 96 -3.95 -15.52 6.62
C ILE A 96 -2.70 -14.94 5.97
N LEU A 97 -1.54 -15.55 6.22
CA LEU A 97 -0.25 -15.12 5.68
C LEU A 97 -0.19 -15.18 4.15
N GLN A 98 -0.84 -16.17 3.52
CA GLN A 98 -0.88 -16.28 2.07
C GLN A 98 -1.68 -15.13 1.43
N HIS A 99 -2.78 -14.70 2.06
CA HIS A 99 -3.53 -13.52 1.60
C HIS A 99 -2.71 -12.23 1.69
N ILE A 100 -1.97 -12.06 2.79
CA ILE A 100 -1.07 -10.91 2.97
C ILE A 100 0.01 -10.92 1.89
N PHE A 101 0.68 -12.05 1.67
CA PHE A 101 1.73 -12.16 0.66
C PHE A 101 1.25 -11.91 -0.77
N LEU A 102 0.04 -12.37 -1.12
CA LEU A 102 -0.54 -12.08 -2.43
C LEU A 102 -0.73 -10.57 -2.64
N GLY A 103 -1.27 -9.87 -1.62
CA GLY A 103 -1.40 -8.41 -1.65
C GLY A 103 -0.04 -7.70 -1.73
N MET A 104 0.94 -8.12 -0.91
CA MET A 104 2.29 -7.55 -0.95
C MET A 104 2.96 -7.75 -2.31
N ASN A 105 2.83 -8.92 -2.93
CA ASN A 105 3.40 -9.18 -4.25
C ASN A 105 2.76 -8.32 -5.34
N ALA A 106 1.43 -8.16 -5.33
CA ALA A 106 0.75 -7.29 -6.28
C ALA A 106 1.16 -5.82 -6.11
N HIS A 107 1.26 -5.37 -4.86
CA HIS A 107 1.59 -3.99 -4.54
C HIS A 107 3.06 -3.68 -4.82
N ILE A 108 4.00 -4.44 -4.28
CA ILE A 108 5.43 -4.15 -4.40
C ILE A 108 5.92 -4.38 -5.83
N ASN A 109 5.61 -5.52 -6.46
CA ASN A 109 6.24 -5.86 -7.73
C ASN A 109 5.65 -5.11 -8.94
N LEU A 110 4.37 -4.73 -8.88
CA LEU A 110 3.74 -3.97 -9.97
C LEU A 110 3.53 -2.50 -9.61
N ASP A 111 2.83 -2.21 -8.51
CA ASP A 111 2.38 -0.85 -8.26
C ASP A 111 3.53 0.09 -7.87
N LEU A 112 4.54 -0.38 -7.14
CA LEU A 112 5.61 0.48 -6.65
C LEU A 112 6.43 1.07 -7.80
N GLY A 113 6.84 0.22 -8.76
CA GLY A 113 7.59 0.66 -9.94
C GLY A 113 6.80 1.63 -10.81
N VAL A 114 5.52 1.34 -11.04
CA VAL A 114 4.61 2.22 -11.80
C VAL A 114 4.42 3.56 -11.09
N SER A 115 4.26 3.54 -9.77
CA SER A 115 4.05 4.75 -8.96
C SER A 115 5.30 5.62 -8.94
N ALA A 116 6.48 5.02 -8.75
CA ALA A 116 7.76 5.71 -8.82
C ALA A 116 7.99 6.34 -10.20
N ALA A 117 7.69 5.63 -11.28
CA ALA A 117 7.76 6.17 -12.63
C ALA A 117 6.76 7.31 -12.88
N SER A 118 5.58 7.27 -12.24
CA SER A 118 4.53 8.28 -12.44
C SER A 118 4.83 9.64 -11.80
N ILE A 119 5.58 9.65 -10.69
CA ILE A 119 5.89 10.89 -9.94
C ILE A 119 7.23 11.51 -10.30
N MET A 120 8.11 10.78 -10.98
CA MET A 120 9.44 11.25 -11.35
C MET A 120 9.46 11.79 -12.78
N PRO A 121 10.23 12.86 -13.07
CA PRO A 121 10.39 13.32 -14.44
C PRO A 121 11.03 12.25 -15.33
N TYR A 122 10.71 12.29 -16.63
CA TYR A 122 11.23 11.35 -17.62
C TYR A 122 12.77 11.22 -17.52
N ARG A 123 13.25 9.97 -17.40
CA ARG A 123 14.68 9.60 -17.25
C ARG A 123 15.40 10.22 -16.03
N LYS A 124 14.69 10.71 -15.02
CA LYS A 124 15.27 11.28 -13.79
C LYS A 124 14.86 10.52 -12.52
N ILE A 125 15.00 9.18 -12.51
CA ILE A 125 14.64 8.35 -11.35
C ILE A 125 15.66 8.45 -10.19
N ASN A 126 16.94 8.69 -10.50
CA ASN A 126 18.04 8.63 -9.53
C ASN A 126 17.85 9.47 -8.25
N PRO A 127 17.28 10.69 -8.28
CA PRO A 127 17.05 11.47 -7.07
C PRO A 127 16.14 10.77 -6.04
N LEU A 128 15.29 9.83 -6.45
CA LEU A 128 14.39 9.08 -5.57
C LEU A 128 15.12 8.02 -4.74
N LYS A 129 16.27 7.51 -5.23
CA LYS A 129 16.94 6.32 -4.69
C LYS A 129 17.15 6.38 -3.17
N LYS A 130 17.68 7.49 -2.66
CA LYS A 130 18.01 7.62 -1.23
C LYS A 130 16.78 7.52 -0.34
N ASP A 131 15.67 8.17 -0.72
CA ASP A 131 14.43 8.09 0.04
C ASP A 131 13.74 6.73 -0.13
N PHE A 132 13.82 6.15 -1.33
CA PHE A 132 13.33 4.80 -1.61
C PHE A 132 14.00 3.75 -0.73
N GLU A 133 15.32 3.80 -0.56
CA GLU A 133 16.06 2.88 0.31
C GLU A 133 15.76 3.17 1.80
N ASN A 134 15.62 4.44 2.16
CA ASN A 134 15.36 4.84 3.55
C ASN A 134 13.95 4.48 4.04
N ILE A 135 12.99 4.21 3.14
CA ILE A 135 11.62 3.85 3.54
C ILE A 135 11.62 2.62 4.46
N ASN A 136 12.52 1.65 4.21
CA ASN A 136 12.65 0.44 5.01
C ASN A 136 13.07 0.76 6.45
N ASN A 137 13.93 1.76 6.66
CA ASN A 137 14.33 2.19 8.00
C ASN A 137 13.16 2.87 8.74
N VAL A 138 12.34 3.63 8.03
CA VAL A 138 11.16 4.31 8.59
C VAL A 138 10.13 3.28 9.07
N ILE A 139 9.83 2.28 8.24
CA ILE A 139 8.85 1.24 8.58
C ILE A 139 9.41 0.14 9.48
N ALA A 140 10.74 -0.05 9.56
CA ALA A 140 11.35 -1.02 10.48
C ALA A 140 11.03 -0.74 11.96
N SER A 141 10.73 0.52 12.30
CA SER A 141 10.30 0.91 13.66
C SER A 141 8.98 0.24 14.11
N ILE A 142 8.19 -0.32 13.18
CA ILE A 142 6.98 -1.10 13.48
C ILE A 142 7.29 -2.35 14.30
N ASN A 143 8.45 -2.99 14.03
CA ASN A 143 8.79 -4.26 14.66
C ASN A 143 9.13 -4.13 16.15
N GLN A 144 9.39 -2.92 16.66
CA GLN A 144 9.63 -2.71 18.09
C GLN A 144 8.35 -2.77 18.93
N GLU A 145 7.16 -2.52 18.36
CA GLU A 145 5.89 -2.59 19.10
C GLU A 145 5.28 -4.00 19.16
N VAL A 146 5.83 -4.98 18.45
CA VAL A 146 5.33 -6.37 18.40
C VAL A 146 6.21 -7.34 19.19
N GLN A 147 7.41 -6.91 19.61
CA GLN A 147 8.34 -7.73 20.39
C GLN A 147 8.22 -7.54 21.91
N ASP A 148 7.39 -6.58 22.35
CA ASP A 148 7.02 -6.34 23.75
C ASP A 148 5.55 -6.72 23.99
#